data_AF-A0A9P6YN97-F1
#
_entry.id   AF-A0A9P6YN97-F1
#
_cell.length_a   1.000
_cell.length_b   1.000
_cell.length_c   1.000
_cell.angle_alpha   90.00
_cell.angle_beta   90.00
_cell.angle_gamma   90.00
#
_symmetry.space_group_name_H-M   'P 1'
#
loop_
_entity.id
_entity.type
_entity.pdbx_description
1 polymer ?
#
loop_
_entity_poly.entity_id
_entity_poly.type
_entity_poly.pdbx_seq_one_letter_code
_entity_poly.pdbx_strand_id
1 'polypeptide(L)'
;MRKRAGLARALALDPPLLFLDEPTAGLDPIGAAAFDRLIRTLQEALGLTVVLITHDLDTLYAICDSVAVLADRKVVANAPLPEIEKLDHPWIQEYFHGPRAPNYVLIGAFTLITGLALLACGRWAAKYSSDRTWQEYRVVFREAVTGLSVGSPVQYNGIAVGSITELNLVPDDPRQVVARIRLNSTTPVKTDTRAKLAITSLTGPSIIQLSGGTPQTPALTTVNKDPAPIIPTTPSALQNITDVANRLVERMDQILSDRNVASINATLANLETISGGLADPWTPR
;
A
#
# COMPACT_ATOMS: atom_id res chain seq x y z
N MET A 1 -52.80 0.75 -27.80
CA MET A 1 -53.79 1.71 -28.38
C MET A 1 -55.23 1.42 -27.95
N ARG A 2 -55.75 0.18 -28.05
CA ARG A 2 -57.17 -0.14 -27.75
C ARG A 2 -57.69 0.30 -26.38
N LYS A 3 -56.92 0.09 -25.29
CA LYS A 3 -57.37 0.45 -23.93
C LYS A 3 -57.50 1.95 -23.69
N ARG A 4 -56.57 2.76 -24.21
CA ARG A 4 -56.64 4.24 -24.12
C ARG A 4 -57.84 4.81 -24.89
N ALA A 5 -58.16 4.24 -26.05
CA ALA A 5 -59.35 4.62 -26.80
C ALA A 5 -60.65 4.22 -26.04
N GLY A 6 -60.65 3.07 -25.38
CA GLY A 6 -61.76 2.65 -24.51
C GLY A 6 -61.98 3.58 -23.32
N LEU A 7 -60.89 3.98 -22.65
CA LEU A 7 -60.91 4.97 -21.56
C LEU A 7 -61.44 6.32 -22.05
N ALA A 8 -60.93 6.83 -23.17
CA ALA A 8 -61.39 8.10 -23.75
C ALA A 8 -62.89 8.06 -24.09
N ARG A 9 -63.39 6.93 -24.60
CA ARG A 9 -64.82 6.73 -24.88
C ARG A 9 -65.67 6.76 -23.61
N ALA A 10 -65.20 6.15 -22.53
CA ALA A 10 -65.91 6.17 -21.25
C ALA A 10 -65.97 7.59 -20.67
N LEU A 11 -64.88 8.34 -20.77
CA LEU A 11 -64.78 9.73 -20.29
C LEU A 11 -65.57 10.74 -21.13
N ALA A 12 -65.82 10.45 -22.41
CA ALA A 12 -66.60 11.33 -23.29
C ALA A 12 -68.04 11.59 -22.79
N LEU A 13 -68.55 10.76 -21.88
CA LEU A 13 -69.88 10.90 -21.27
C LEU A 13 -69.87 11.72 -19.97
N ASP A 14 -68.72 12.29 -19.60
CA ASP A 14 -68.50 13.01 -18.35
C ASP A 14 -69.01 12.24 -17.11
N PRO A 15 -68.57 10.97 -16.92
CA PRO A 15 -69.12 10.13 -15.87
C PRO A 15 -68.60 10.56 -14.49
N PRO A 16 -69.46 10.62 -13.46
CA PRO A 16 -69.01 10.84 -12.08
C PRO A 16 -68.28 9.62 -11.49
N LEU A 17 -68.43 8.44 -12.11
CA LEU A 17 -67.88 7.17 -11.66
C LEU A 17 -67.39 6.34 -12.85
N LEU A 18 -66.14 5.89 -12.78
CA LEU A 18 -65.48 5.08 -13.80
C LEU A 18 -65.11 3.70 -13.25
N PHE A 19 -65.60 2.65 -13.89
CA PHE A 19 -65.21 1.27 -13.58
C PHE A 19 -64.15 0.78 -14.56
N LEU A 20 -63.05 0.26 -14.02
CA LEU A 20 -61.95 -0.33 -14.79
C LEU A 20 -61.71 -1.76 -14.33
N ASP A 21 -61.86 -2.70 -15.24
CA ASP A 21 -61.55 -4.12 -15.03
C ASP A 21 -60.22 -4.45 -15.70
N GLU A 22 -59.20 -4.75 -14.89
CA GLU A 22 -57.85 -5.11 -15.30
C GLU A 22 -57.25 -4.17 -16.38
N PRO A 23 -57.18 -2.84 -16.13
CA PRO A 23 -56.78 -1.87 -17.14
C PRO A 23 -55.32 -2.04 -17.58
N THR A 24 -54.44 -2.54 -16.72
CA THR A 24 -53.02 -2.73 -17.02
C THR A 24 -52.70 -4.11 -17.62
N ALA A 25 -53.63 -5.07 -17.58
CA ALA A 25 -53.39 -6.43 -18.06
C ALA A 25 -52.92 -6.49 -19.53
N GLY A 26 -51.82 -7.20 -19.78
CA GLY A 26 -51.21 -7.34 -21.11
C GLY A 26 -50.41 -6.13 -21.59
N LEU A 27 -50.20 -5.11 -20.75
CA LEU A 27 -49.18 -4.09 -20.96
C LEU A 27 -47.84 -4.56 -20.37
N ASP A 28 -46.75 -4.06 -20.93
CA ASP A 28 -45.43 -4.17 -20.32
C ASP A 28 -45.35 -3.26 -19.06
N PRO A 29 -44.40 -3.48 -18.15
CA PRO A 29 -44.30 -2.70 -16.91
C PRO A 29 -44.19 -1.18 -17.12
N ILE A 30 -43.55 -0.73 -18.20
CA ILE A 30 -43.41 0.71 -18.51
C ILE A 30 -44.78 1.25 -18.97
N GLY A 31 -45.45 0.50 -19.86
CA GLY A 31 -46.79 0.80 -20.35
C GLY A 31 -47.86 0.84 -19.24
N ALA A 32 -47.81 -0.11 -18.30
CA ALA A 32 -48.68 -0.17 -17.13
C ALA A 32 -48.51 1.05 -16.24
N ALA A 33 -47.27 1.34 -15.80
CA ALA A 33 -46.98 2.52 -14.97
C ALA A 33 -47.37 3.85 -15.64
N ALA A 34 -47.24 3.95 -16.97
CA ALA A 34 -47.71 5.11 -17.71
C ALA A 34 -49.24 5.22 -17.77
N PHE A 35 -49.95 4.08 -17.79
CA PHE A 35 -51.41 4.03 -17.74
C PHE A 35 -51.93 4.42 -16.36
N ASP A 36 -51.28 3.97 -15.29
CA ASP A 36 -51.65 4.31 -13.91
C ASP A 36 -51.52 5.81 -13.66
N ARG A 37 -50.39 6.39 -14.06
CA ARG A 37 -50.20 7.85 -14.01
C ARG A 37 -51.29 8.60 -14.78
N LEU A 38 -51.71 8.09 -15.93
CA LEU A 38 -52.78 8.68 -16.73
C LEU A 38 -54.12 8.63 -15.98
N ILE A 39 -54.49 7.48 -15.40
CA ILE A 39 -55.72 7.35 -14.61
C ILE A 39 -55.71 8.36 -13.46
N ARG A 40 -54.62 8.41 -12.69
CA ARG A 40 -54.48 9.33 -11.56
C ARG A 40 -54.59 10.79 -11.99
N THR A 41 -53.91 11.18 -13.06
CA THR A 41 -53.99 12.55 -13.60
C THR A 41 -55.42 12.91 -14.00
N LEU A 42 -56.16 11.97 -14.62
CA LEU A 42 -57.53 12.20 -15.04
C LEU A 42 -58.50 12.26 -13.86
N GLN A 43 -58.30 11.39 -12.86
CA GLN A 43 -59.04 11.38 -11.60
C GLN A 43 -58.90 12.74 -10.89
N GLU A 44 -57.67 13.24 -10.74
CA GLU A 44 -57.37 14.52 -10.10
C GLU A 44 -57.91 15.72 -10.91
N ALA A 45 -57.78 15.70 -12.25
CA ALA A 45 -58.19 16.81 -13.10
C ALA A 45 -59.70 16.93 -13.31
N LEU A 46 -60.41 15.80 -13.34
CA LEU A 46 -61.86 15.74 -13.63
C LEU A 46 -62.71 15.51 -12.38
N GLY A 47 -62.08 15.21 -11.23
CA GLY A 47 -62.80 14.99 -9.97
C GLY A 47 -63.71 13.76 -9.97
N LEU A 48 -63.44 12.77 -10.83
CA LEU A 48 -64.26 11.56 -10.96
C LEU A 48 -63.80 10.46 -9.99
N THR A 49 -64.71 9.60 -9.56
CA THR A 49 -64.38 8.43 -8.74
C THR A 49 -63.98 7.26 -9.64
N VAL A 50 -62.85 6.60 -9.36
CA VAL A 50 -62.41 5.42 -10.10
C VAL A 50 -62.53 4.17 -9.23
N VAL A 51 -63.27 3.17 -9.71
CA VAL A 51 -63.29 1.83 -9.12
C VAL A 51 -62.49 0.90 -10.01
N LEU A 52 -61.43 0.35 -9.45
CA LEU A 52 -60.47 -0.49 -10.13
C LEU A 52 -60.56 -1.93 -9.63
N ILE A 53 -60.64 -2.89 -10.54
CA ILE A 53 -60.46 -4.31 -10.28
C ILE A 53 -59.11 -4.70 -10.85
N THR A 54 -58.17 -5.10 -9.99
CA THR A 54 -56.87 -5.61 -10.43
C THR A 54 -56.25 -6.59 -9.44
N HIS A 55 -55.41 -7.47 -9.95
CA HIS A 55 -54.51 -8.32 -9.19
C HIS A 55 -53.05 -7.82 -9.21
N ASP A 56 -52.79 -6.66 -9.82
CA ASP A 56 -51.45 -6.09 -9.91
C ASP A 56 -51.12 -5.22 -8.69
N LEU A 57 -50.15 -5.68 -7.88
CA LEU A 57 -49.68 -4.97 -6.69
C LEU A 57 -49.12 -3.59 -7.03
N ASP A 58 -48.38 -3.45 -8.14
CA ASP A 58 -47.76 -2.18 -8.50
C ASP A 58 -48.83 -1.11 -8.75
N THR A 59 -49.89 -1.47 -9.46
CA THR A 59 -51.06 -0.60 -9.68
C THR A 59 -51.73 -0.24 -8.34
N LEU A 60 -51.94 -1.22 -7.44
CA LEU A 60 -52.54 -0.97 -6.12
C LEU A 60 -51.73 0.04 -5.31
N TYR A 61 -50.40 -0.09 -5.26
CA TYR A 61 -49.52 0.85 -4.57
C TYR A 61 -49.43 2.22 -5.24
N ALA A 62 -49.63 2.30 -6.56
CA ALA A 62 -49.41 3.53 -7.32
C ALA A 62 -50.58 4.52 -7.27
N ILE A 63 -51.83 4.01 -7.34
CA ILE A 63 -53.00 4.87 -7.62
C ILE A 63 -54.25 4.60 -6.77
N CYS A 64 -54.29 3.54 -5.96
CA CYS A 64 -55.46 3.25 -5.13
C CYS A 64 -55.38 3.95 -3.77
N ASP A 65 -56.44 4.68 -3.40
CA ASP A 65 -56.56 5.30 -2.06
C ASP A 65 -57.04 4.30 -0.99
N SER A 66 -57.97 3.43 -1.36
CA SER A 66 -58.54 2.38 -0.52
C SER A 66 -58.72 1.12 -1.34
N VAL A 67 -58.53 -0.05 -0.71
CA VAL A 67 -58.64 -1.34 -1.38
C VAL A 67 -59.65 -2.20 -0.64
N ALA A 68 -60.54 -2.84 -1.41
CA ALA A 68 -61.46 -3.84 -0.90
C ALA A 68 -60.94 -5.22 -1.26
N VAL A 69 -60.74 -6.07 -0.26
CA VAL A 69 -60.29 -7.46 -0.47
C VAL A 69 -61.50 -8.37 -0.50
N LEU A 70 -61.65 -9.12 -1.59
CA LEU A 70 -62.67 -10.15 -1.75
C LEU A 70 -62.04 -11.53 -1.48
N ALA A 71 -62.42 -12.17 -0.38
CA ALA A 71 -62.01 -13.53 -0.04
C ALA A 71 -63.21 -14.31 0.56
N ASP A 72 -63.20 -15.64 0.48
CA ASP A 72 -64.28 -16.48 1.02
C ASP A 72 -65.70 -16.10 0.55
N ARG A 73 -65.81 -15.57 -0.69
CA ARG A 73 -67.05 -15.05 -1.30
C ARG A 73 -67.64 -13.82 -0.59
N LYS A 74 -66.86 -13.10 0.22
CA LYS A 74 -67.26 -11.88 0.94
C LYS A 74 -66.17 -10.82 0.87
N VAL A 75 -66.53 -9.55 1.09
CA VAL A 75 -65.54 -8.49 1.30
C VAL A 75 -65.01 -8.65 2.72
N VAL A 76 -63.75 -9.08 2.85
CA VAL A 76 -63.12 -9.35 4.15
C VAL A 76 -62.42 -8.13 4.73
N ALA A 77 -62.04 -7.17 3.88
CA ALA A 77 -61.42 -5.91 4.29
C ALA A 77 -61.79 -4.79 3.31
N ASN A 78 -61.90 -3.56 3.83
CA ASN A 78 -61.97 -2.33 3.04
C ASN A 78 -61.27 -1.21 3.83
N ALA A 79 -60.03 -0.90 3.46
CA ALA A 79 -59.20 0.07 4.18
C ALA A 79 -58.09 0.59 3.25
N PRO A 80 -57.34 1.63 3.66
CA PRO A 80 -56.09 1.99 2.98
C PRO A 80 -55.12 0.81 2.94
N LEU A 81 -54.35 0.70 1.86
CA LEU A 81 -53.42 -0.42 1.62
C LEU A 81 -52.47 -0.74 2.80
N PRO A 82 -51.87 0.26 3.49
CA PRO A 82 -51.00 0.00 4.66
C PRO A 82 -51.70 -0.61 5.87
N GLU A 83 -53.02 -0.50 5.96
CA GLU A 83 -53.82 -1.14 7.00
C GLU A 83 -54.17 -2.58 6.59
N ILE A 84 -54.48 -2.81 5.31
CA ILE A 84 -54.79 -4.15 4.79
C ILE A 84 -53.61 -5.09 4.97
N GLU A 85 -52.39 -4.65 4.66
CA GLU A 85 -51.18 -5.47 4.83
C GLU A 85 -50.98 -5.98 6.26
N LYS A 86 -51.48 -5.25 7.26
CA LYS A 86 -51.36 -5.60 8.68
C LYS A 86 -52.47 -6.52 9.17
N LEU A 87 -53.50 -6.79 8.34
CA LEU A 87 -54.60 -7.66 8.72
C LEU A 87 -54.12 -9.12 8.79
N ASP A 88 -54.44 -9.76 9.90
CA ASP A 88 -54.13 -11.16 10.16
C ASP A 88 -55.15 -12.07 9.46
N HIS A 89 -55.11 -12.10 8.12
CA HIS A 89 -55.92 -12.97 7.29
C HIS A 89 -55.00 -13.82 6.38
N PRO A 90 -55.12 -15.17 6.37
CA PRO A 90 -54.19 -16.04 5.65
C PRO A 90 -54.00 -15.67 4.18
N TRP A 91 -55.09 -15.39 3.45
CA TRP A 91 -55.04 -14.99 2.04
C TRP A 91 -54.33 -13.65 1.82
N ILE A 92 -54.53 -12.67 2.73
CA ILE A 92 -53.90 -11.34 2.62
C ILE A 92 -52.41 -11.47 2.86
N GLN A 93 -52.01 -12.19 3.90
CA GLN A 93 -50.60 -12.43 4.21
C GLN A 93 -49.88 -13.16 3.07
N GLU A 94 -50.50 -14.18 2.47
CA GLU A 94 -49.93 -14.91 1.33
C GLU A 94 -49.81 -14.02 0.07
N TYR A 95 -50.80 -13.15 -0.18
CA TYR A 95 -50.80 -12.27 -1.35
C TYR A 95 -49.74 -11.16 -1.26
N PHE A 96 -49.59 -10.50 -0.11
CA PHE A 96 -48.65 -9.38 0.08
C PHE A 96 -47.23 -9.81 0.49
N HIS A 97 -47.06 -10.95 1.17
CA HIS A 97 -45.75 -11.44 1.65
C HIS A 97 -45.29 -12.74 0.98
N GLY A 98 -45.97 -13.18 -0.08
CA GLY A 98 -45.62 -14.39 -0.82
C GLY A 98 -44.28 -14.30 -1.57
N PRO A 99 -43.86 -15.38 -2.25
CA PRO A 99 -42.56 -15.48 -2.93
C PRO A 99 -42.32 -14.44 -4.03
N ARG A 100 -43.37 -13.77 -4.49
CA ARG A 100 -43.33 -12.74 -5.54
C ARG A 100 -43.29 -11.32 -4.97
N ALA A 101 -43.40 -11.16 -3.66
CA ALA A 101 -43.24 -9.86 -3.01
C ALA A 101 -41.75 -9.46 -2.98
N PRO A 102 -41.40 -8.24 -3.40
CA PRO A 102 -40.01 -7.82 -3.46
C PRO A 102 -39.45 -7.59 -2.04
N ASN A 103 -38.48 -8.42 -1.64
CA ASN A 103 -37.89 -8.36 -0.29
C ASN A 103 -36.68 -7.43 -0.23
N TYR A 104 -36.90 -6.12 -0.49
CA TYR A 104 -35.84 -5.10 -0.53
C TYR A 104 -35.07 -4.97 0.79
N VAL A 105 -35.73 -5.26 1.92
CA VAL A 105 -35.14 -5.20 3.26
C VAL A 105 -33.99 -6.21 3.40
N LEU A 106 -34.17 -7.43 2.88
CA LEU A 106 -33.14 -8.48 2.95
C LEU A 106 -31.91 -8.11 2.12
N ILE A 107 -32.13 -7.55 0.92
CA ILE A 107 -31.05 -7.09 0.04
C ILE A 107 -30.27 -5.96 0.72
N GLY A 108 -30.96 -4.97 1.27
CA GLY A 108 -30.33 -3.84 1.98
C GLY A 108 -29.52 -4.29 3.20
N ALA A 109 -30.05 -5.22 4.00
CA ALA A 109 -29.34 -5.78 5.14
C ALA A 109 -28.05 -6.51 4.73
N PHE A 110 -28.11 -7.33 3.67
CA PHE A 110 -26.94 -8.04 3.15
C PHE A 110 -25.83 -7.08 2.67
N THR A 111 -26.20 -6.01 1.96
CA THR A 111 -25.24 -5.00 1.48
C THR A 111 -24.55 -4.28 2.65
N LEU A 112 -25.30 -3.89 3.69
CA LEU A 112 -24.74 -3.25 4.88
C LEU A 112 -23.76 -4.15 5.64
N ILE A 113 -24.14 -5.42 5.87
CA ILE A 113 -23.29 -6.41 6.54
C ILE A 113 -21.99 -6.61 5.78
N THR A 114 -22.08 -6.75 4.45
CA THR A 114 -20.91 -6.97 3.59
C THR A 114 -19.98 -5.75 3.59
N GLY A 115 -20.53 -4.53 3.53
CA GLY A 115 -19.75 -3.30 3.63
C GLY A 115 -19.00 -3.19 4.96
N LEU A 116 -19.66 -3.52 6.07
CA LEU A 116 -19.05 -3.49 7.40
C LEU A 116 -17.94 -4.53 7.55
N ALA A 117 -18.13 -5.73 7.00
CA ALA A 117 -17.13 -6.79 6.98
C ALA A 117 -15.87 -6.38 6.18
N LEU A 118 -16.05 -5.74 5.02
CA LEU A 118 -14.94 -5.22 4.22
C LEU A 118 -14.14 -4.14 4.97
N LEU A 119 -14.81 -3.23 5.67
CA LEU A 119 -14.14 -2.22 6.50
C LEU A 119 -13.35 -2.85 7.65
N ALA A 120 -13.92 -3.85 8.33
CA ALA A 120 -13.24 -4.58 9.39
C ALA A 120 -12.00 -5.32 8.86
N CYS A 121 -12.13 -5.99 7.72
CA CYS A 121 -11.03 -6.69 7.06
C CYS A 121 -9.91 -5.72 6.64
N GLY A 122 -10.26 -4.57 6.04
CA GLY A 122 -9.31 -3.54 5.66
C GLY A 122 -8.53 -2.99 6.86
N ARG A 123 -9.20 -2.72 7.98
CA ARG A 123 -8.53 -2.30 9.22
C ARG A 123 -7.61 -3.38 9.79
N TRP A 124 -8.03 -4.63 9.76
CA TRP A 124 -7.22 -5.75 10.23
C TRP A 124 -5.95 -5.93 9.38
N ALA A 125 -6.09 -5.90 8.05
CA ALA A 125 -4.97 -5.99 7.11
C ALA A 125 -3.97 -4.83 7.29
N ALA A 126 -4.47 -3.61 7.51
CA ALA A 126 -3.62 -2.44 7.76
C ALA A 126 -2.79 -2.59 9.05
N LYS A 127 -3.39 -3.14 10.12
CA LYS A 127 -2.66 -3.39 11.38
C LYS A 127 -1.55 -4.42 11.20
N TYR A 128 -1.79 -5.48 10.44
CA TYR A 128 -0.80 -6.53 10.20
C TYR A 128 0.45 -6.02 9.46
N SER A 129 0.31 -5.01 8.60
CA SER A 129 1.44 -4.43 7.87
C SER A 129 2.30 -3.47 8.70
N SER A 130 1.89 -3.10 9.93
CA SER A 130 2.52 -2.02 10.71
C SER A 130 3.65 -2.46 11.65
N ASP A 131 3.96 -3.75 11.76
CA ASP A 131 4.97 -4.25 12.71
C ASP A 131 6.42 -4.17 12.20
N ARG A 132 6.66 -3.75 10.94
CA ARG A 132 8.02 -3.39 10.48
C ARG A 132 8.36 -1.98 10.95
N THR A 133 8.59 -1.83 12.25
CA THR A 133 9.10 -0.58 12.80
C THR A 133 10.52 -0.38 12.24
N TRP A 134 10.72 0.67 11.47
CA TRP A 134 12.05 1.08 11.02
C TRP A 134 12.66 1.98 12.07
N GLN A 135 13.97 1.86 12.28
CA GLN A 135 14.71 2.74 13.17
C GLN A 135 15.68 3.61 12.37
N GLU A 136 15.66 4.91 12.62
CA GLU A 136 16.49 5.87 11.90
C GLU A 136 17.81 6.14 12.61
N TYR A 137 18.88 6.26 11.83
CA TYR A 137 20.22 6.60 12.29
C TYR A 137 20.84 7.63 11.36
N ARG A 138 21.81 8.39 11.88
CA ARG A 138 22.63 9.30 11.08
C ARG A 138 24.05 8.76 11.01
N VAL A 139 24.62 8.74 9.81
CA VAL A 139 26.03 8.43 9.60
C VAL A 139 26.71 9.69 9.07
N VAL A 140 27.73 10.16 9.77
CA VAL A 140 28.45 11.39 9.40
C VAL A 140 29.79 11.01 8.82
N PHE A 141 29.93 11.14 7.50
CA PHE A 141 31.19 10.92 6.80
C PHE A 141 31.97 12.24 6.76
N ARG A 142 33.26 12.16 7.10
CA ARG A 142 34.21 13.28 6.99
C ARG A 142 35.10 13.17 5.75
N GLU A 143 34.77 12.23 4.87
CA GLU A 143 35.51 11.85 3.67
C GLU A 143 34.58 11.91 2.44
N ALA A 144 35.15 11.88 1.24
CA ALA A 144 34.38 11.90 0.01
C ALA A 144 33.53 10.62 -0.13
N VAL A 145 32.21 10.76 -0.19
CA VAL A 145 31.25 9.65 -0.34
C VAL A 145 30.86 9.42 -1.81
N THR A 146 31.86 9.26 -2.68
CA THR A 146 31.65 9.07 -4.12
C THR A 146 30.84 7.80 -4.39
N GLY A 147 29.82 7.90 -5.25
CA GLY A 147 28.97 6.76 -5.65
C GLY A 147 27.90 6.37 -4.62
N LEU A 148 27.72 7.14 -3.55
CA LEU A 148 26.64 6.96 -2.58
C LEU A 148 25.38 7.69 -3.05
N SER A 149 24.22 7.02 -3.00
CA SER A 149 22.95 7.58 -3.43
C SER A 149 21.81 7.26 -2.46
N VAL A 150 20.76 8.08 -2.48
CA VAL A 150 19.51 7.77 -1.77
C VAL A 150 18.94 6.46 -2.30
N GLY A 151 18.56 5.56 -1.40
CA GLY A 151 18.11 4.21 -1.73
C GLY A 151 19.23 3.15 -1.75
N SER A 152 20.51 3.54 -1.70
CA SER A 152 21.60 2.56 -1.61
C SER A 152 21.43 1.67 -0.37
N PRO A 153 21.71 0.36 -0.49
CA PRO A 153 21.54 -0.57 0.63
C PRO A 153 22.57 -0.28 1.72
N VAL A 154 22.12 -0.41 2.97
CA VAL A 154 23.00 -0.45 4.14
C VAL A 154 23.14 -1.90 4.56
N GLN A 155 24.38 -2.38 4.64
CA GLN A 155 24.68 -3.76 4.96
C GLN A 155 25.32 -3.87 6.34
N TYR A 156 24.97 -4.89 7.11
CA TYR A 156 25.63 -5.25 8.36
C TYR A 156 26.40 -6.55 8.12
N ASN A 157 27.73 -6.53 8.19
CA ASN A 157 28.58 -7.68 7.88
C ASN A 157 28.21 -8.39 6.55
N GLY A 158 27.74 -7.64 5.55
CA GLY A 158 27.36 -8.16 4.22
C GLY A 158 25.87 -8.47 4.02
N ILE A 159 25.05 -8.41 5.06
CA ILE A 159 23.60 -8.63 4.97
C ILE A 159 22.89 -7.28 4.84
N ALA A 160 22.02 -7.12 3.84
CA ALA A 160 21.20 -5.91 3.69
C ALA A 160 20.20 -5.78 4.85
N VAL A 161 20.39 -4.75 5.69
CA VAL A 161 19.59 -4.49 6.90
C VAL A 161 18.77 -3.20 6.80
N GLY A 162 19.00 -2.40 5.76
CA GLY A 162 18.36 -1.11 5.59
C GLY A 162 18.73 -0.39 4.30
N SER A 163 18.38 0.90 4.24
CA SER A 163 18.62 1.77 3.08
C SER A 163 18.87 3.21 3.51
N ILE A 164 19.55 3.97 2.66
CA ILE A 164 19.74 5.41 2.82
C ILE A 164 18.45 6.13 2.43
N THR A 165 17.94 6.99 3.31
CA THR A 165 16.74 7.80 3.08
C THR A 165 17.06 9.19 2.58
N GLU A 166 18.13 9.80 3.09
CA GLU A 166 18.56 11.15 2.70
C GLU A 166 20.09 11.25 2.73
N LEU A 167 20.63 12.13 1.87
CA LEU A 167 22.05 12.45 1.81
C LEU A 167 22.21 13.97 1.67
N ASN A 168 22.76 14.62 2.70
CA ASN A 168 22.90 16.07 2.75
C ASN A 168 24.30 16.47 3.24
N LEU A 169 24.78 17.62 2.80
CA LEU A 169 25.98 18.25 3.37
C LEU A 169 25.61 18.93 4.69
N VAL A 170 26.52 18.95 5.66
CA VAL A 170 26.31 19.71 6.91
C VAL A 170 26.35 21.21 6.57
N PRO A 171 25.32 22.01 6.91
CA PRO A 171 25.30 23.44 6.59
C PRO A 171 26.50 24.22 7.17
N ASP A 172 26.94 23.85 8.38
CA ASP A 172 28.03 24.51 9.10
C ASP A 172 29.44 24.03 8.69
N ASP A 173 29.56 22.82 8.11
CA ASP A 173 30.83 22.27 7.61
C ASP A 173 30.60 21.42 6.34
N PRO A 174 30.68 22.01 5.14
CA PRO A 174 30.38 21.31 3.89
C PRO A 174 31.38 20.19 3.55
N ARG A 175 32.45 20.02 4.33
CA ARG A 175 33.36 18.86 4.19
C ARG A 175 32.78 17.59 4.81
N GLN A 176 31.69 17.71 5.57
CA GLN A 176 31.01 16.60 6.22
C GLN A 176 29.70 16.30 5.49
N VAL A 177 29.46 15.02 5.22
CA VAL A 177 28.24 14.53 4.59
C VAL A 177 27.48 13.68 5.59
N VAL A 178 26.19 13.99 5.77
CA VAL A 178 25.28 13.25 6.63
C VAL A 178 24.38 12.38 5.78
N ALA A 179 24.51 11.07 5.95
CA ALA A 179 23.56 10.11 5.41
C ALA A 179 22.56 9.74 6.50
N ARG A 180 21.26 9.99 6.25
CA ARG A 180 20.19 9.40 7.07
C ARG A 180 19.91 8.00 6.54
N ILE A 181 19.89 7.03 7.45
CA ILE A 181 19.64 5.64 7.12
C ILE A 181 18.48 5.12 7.95
N ARG A 182 17.67 4.25 7.35
CA ARG A 182 16.66 3.47 8.05
C ARG A 182 17.10 2.02 8.10
N LEU A 183 17.10 1.45 9.30
CA LEU A 183 17.46 0.06 9.56
C LEU A 183 16.23 -0.66 10.12
N ASN A 184 16.15 -1.97 9.87
CA ASN A 184 15.13 -2.79 10.51
C ASN A 184 15.32 -2.76 12.04
N SER A 185 14.25 -2.63 12.83
CA SER A 185 14.35 -2.59 14.31
C SER A 185 14.98 -3.85 14.92
N THR A 186 15.03 -4.97 14.19
CA THR A 186 15.73 -6.19 14.62
C THR A 186 17.25 -6.12 14.44
N THR A 187 17.78 -5.07 13.82
CA THR A 187 19.21 -4.93 13.53
C THR A 187 19.98 -4.59 14.82
N PRO A 188 20.99 -5.39 15.22
CA PRO A 188 21.71 -5.18 16.48
C PRO A 188 22.75 -4.07 16.38
N VAL A 189 22.31 -2.81 16.35
CA VAL A 189 23.20 -1.63 16.36
C VAL A 189 23.61 -1.29 17.79
N LYS A 190 24.91 -1.36 18.06
CA LYS A 190 25.51 -1.17 19.38
C LYS A 190 26.43 0.05 19.40
N THR A 191 26.87 0.46 20.59
CA THR A 191 27.78 1.63 20.70
C THR A 191 29.16 1.41 20.07
N ASP A 192 29.56 0.16 19.87
CA ASP A 192 30.78 -0.23 19.15
C ASP A 192 30.55 -0.40 17.65
N THR A 193 29.32 -0.28 17.14
CA THR A 193 29.05 -0.34 15.70
C THR A 193 29.75 0.84 15.01
N ARG A 194 30.42 0.53 13.90
CA ARG A 194 31.12 1.48 13.04
C ARG A 194 30.61 1.35 11.62
N ALA A 195 30.43 2.48 10.96
CA ALA A 195 30.09 2.55 9.56
C ALA A 195 31.35 2.80 8.71
N LYS A 196 31.45 2.14 7.57
CA LYS A 196 32.48 2.40 6.56
C LYS A 196 31.87 2.43 5.18
N LEU A 197 32.45 3.21 4.28
CA LEU A 197 32.09 3.17 2.87
C LEU A 197 32.73 1.92 2.24
N ALA A 198 31.92 1.09 1.60
CA ALA A 198 32.37 -0.10 0.90
C ALA A 198 31.88 -0.09 -0.54
N ILE A 199 32.64 -0.71 -1.42
CA ILE A 199 32.31 -0.88 -2.82
C ILE A 199 32.19 -2.38 -3.07
N THR A 200 31.03 -2.85 -3.52
CA THR A 200 30.77 -4.29 -3.70
C THR A 200 31.35 -4.84 -5.01
N SER A 201 31.64 -3.98 -6.00
CA SER A 201 32.17 -4.37 -7.32
C SER A 201 33.11 -3.30 -7.84
N LEU A 202 34.10 -3.63 -8.68
CA LEU A 202 35.14 -2.69 -9.15
C LEU A 202 34.58 -1.32 -9.63
N THR A 203 33.39 -1.32 -10.23
CA THR A 203 32.66 -0.12 -10.71
C THR A 203 31.25 0.00 -10.12
N GLY A 204 30.92 -0.80 -9.09
CA GLY A 204 29.59 -0.87 -8.51
C GLY A 204 29.23 0.33 -7.62
N PRO A 205 27.94 0.50 -7.27
CA PRO A 205 27.52 1.56 -6.37
C PRO A 205 28.18 1.40 -5.00
N SER A 206 28.50 2.53 -4.38
CA SER A 206 29.00 2.55 -3.03
C SER A 206 27.87 2.27 -2.04
N ILE A 207 28.18 1.50 -1.01
CA ILE A 207 27.24 1.10 0.04
C ILE A 207 27.82 1.48 1.40
N ILE A 208 26.93 1.63 2.38
CA ILE A 208 27.35 1.77 3.78
C ILE A 208 27.43 0.37 4.37
N GLN A 209 28.61 -0.01 4.85
CA GLN A 209 28.79 -1.25 5.59
C GLN A 209 28.96 -0.95 7.07
N LEU A 210 28.10 -1.55 7.88
CA LEU A 210 28.16 -1.57 9.33
C LEU A 210 28.95 -2.80 9.78
N SER A 211 29.83 -2.59 10.74
CA SER A 211 30.63 -3.63 11.40
C SER A 211 30.71 -3.37 12.90
N GLY A 212 30.91 -4.43 13.70
CA GLY A 212 30.94 -4.37 15.17
C GLY A 212 29.85 -5.25 15.79
N GLY A 213 29.39 -4.90 16.99
CA GLY A 213 28.27 -5.58 17.64
C GLY A 213 28.68 -6.62 18.68
N THR A 214 29.77 -6.36 19.42
CA THR A 214 30.23 -7.24 20.50
C THR A 214 29.09 -7.56 21.49
N PRO A 215 28.88 -8.84 21.89
CA PRO A 215 27.71 -9.25 22.67
C PRO A 215 27.50 -8.48 23.98
N GLN A 216 28.58 -8.06 24.64
CA GLN A 216 28.58 -7.42 25.96
C GLN A 216 28.27 -5.91 25.93
N THR A 217 28.25 -5.29 24.75
CA THR A 217 28.08 -3.84 24.59
C THR A 217 26.59 -3.45 24.54
N PRO A 218 26.17 -2.35 25.19
CA PRO A 218 24.78 -1.87 25.14
C PRO A 218 24.39 -1.37 23.75
N ALA A 219 23.08 -1.38 23.48
CA ALA A 219 22.52 -0.85 22.22
C ALA A 219 22.74 0.67 22.13
N LEU A 220 22.99 1.19 20.92
CA LEU A 220 23.24 2.63 20.74
C LEU A 220 22.03 3.49 21.16
N THR A 221 20.84 2.93 21.00
CA THR A 221 19.53 3.56 21.24
C THR A 221 19.16 3.64 22.72
N THR A 222 19.82 2.87 23.58
CA THR A 222 19.63 2.96 25.04
C THR A 222 20.53 4.01 25.68
N VAL A 223 21.66 4.32 25.03
CA VAL A 223 22.65 5.30 25.51
C VAL A 223 22.37 6.70 24.95
N ASN A 224 21.96 6.80 23.68
CA ASN A 224 21.59 8.07 23.05
C ASN A 224 20.08 8.08 22.77
N LYS A 225 19.36 9.00 23.43
CA LYS A 225 17.90 9.20 23.29
C LYS A 225 17.51 10.13 22.14
N ASP A 226 18.46 10.58 21.33
CA ASP A 226 18.16 11.34 20.13
C ASP A 226 17.24 10.54 19.20
N PRO A 227 16.29 11.20 18.51
CA PRO A 227 15.40 10.54 17.57
C PRO A 227 16.14 9.90 16.37
N ALA A 228 17.39 10.30 16.11
CA ALA A 228 18.28 9.67 15.13
C ALA A 228 19.74 9.70 15.64
N PRO A 229 20.18 8.65 16.39
CA PRO A 229 21.51 8.60 16.96
C PRO A 229 22.58 8.45 15.87
N ILE A 230 23.77 9.00 16.17
CA ILE A 230 24.87 9.06 15.22
C ILE A 230 25.72 7.78 15.32
N ILE A 231 25.93 7.10 14.19
CA ILE A 231 26.87 5.99 14.07
C ILE A 231 28.23 6.56 13.61
N PRO A 232 29.29 6.37 14.40
CA PRO A 232 30.62 6.86 14.03
C PRO A 232 31.20 6.10 12.84
N THR A 233 31.91 6.82 11.97
CA THR A 233 32.56 6.26 10.77
C THR A 233 34.00 5.84 11.03
N THR A 234 34.47 4.86 10.27
CA THR A 234 35.89 4.45 10.19
C THR A 234 36.40 4.64 8.76
N PRO A 235 37.67 5.04 8.56
CA PRO A 235 38.24 5.27 7.23
C PRO A 235 38.15 4.03 6.33
N SER A 236 37.89 4.24 5.04
CA SER A 236 37.78 3.15 4.07
C SER A 236 39.13 2.54 3.67
N ALA A 237 39.16 1.20 3.54
CA ALA A 237 40.39 0.44 3.24
C ALA A 237 41.05 0.81 1.91
N LEU A 238 40.29 1.29 0.93
CA LEU A 238 40.82 1.69 -0.37
C LEU A 238 41.76 2.91 -0.27
N GLN A 239 41.50 3.81 0.69
CA GLN A 239 42.34 4.98 0.91
C GLN A 239 43.67 4.61 1.60
N ASN A 240 43.66 3.59 2.47
CA ASN A 240 44.89 3.08 3.08
C ASN A 240 45.88 2.53 2.03
N ILE A 241 45.40 2.08 0.87
CA ILE A 241 46.28 1.57 -0.19
C ILE A 241 47.19 2.68 -0.73
N THR A 242 46.66 3.90 -0.90
CA THR A 242 47.47 5.03 -1.37
C THR A 242 48.55 5.39 -0.35
N ASP A 243 48.22 5.39 0.95
CA ASP A 243 49.19 5.64 2.01
C ASP A 243 50.24 4.53 2.11
N VAL A 244 49.84 3.28 1.94
CA VAL A 244 50.75 2.12 1.92
C VAL A 244 51.66 2.18 0.68
N ALA A 245 51.13 2.56 -0.49
CA ALA A 245 51.90 2.72 -1.72
C ALA A 245 52.95 3.83 -1.57
N ASN A 246 52.59 4.98 -1.01
CA ASN A 246 53.53 6.07 -0.76
C ASN A 246 54.66 5.64 0.19
N ARG A 247 54.34 4.91 1.27
CA ARG A 247 55.36 4.36 2.18
C ARG A 247 56.25 3.30 1.54
N LEU A 248 55.71 2.52 0.59
CA LEU A 248 56.48 1.55 -0.18
C LEU A 248 57.47 2.25 -1.11
N VAL A 249 57.03 3.29 -1.82
CA VAL A 249 57.90 4.12 -2.68
C VAL A 249 59.03 4.74 -1.85
N GLU A 250 58.70 5.34 -0.70
CA GLU A 250 59.69 5.94 0.19
C GLU A 250 60.73 4.92 0.72
N ARG A 251 60.30 3.69 1.05
CA ARG A 251 61.23 2.62 1.44
C ARG A 251 62.04 2.08 0.26
N MET A 252 61.48 2.06 -0.95
CA MET A 252 62.21 1.66 -2.15
C MET A 252 63.33 2.67 -2.47
N ASP A 253 63.07 3.96 -2.32
CA ASP A 253 64.09 5.01 -2.49
C ASP A 253 65.23 4.86 -1.49
N GLN A 254 64.95 4.45 -0.24
CA GLN A 254 66.01 4.19 0.74
C GLN A 254 66.89 2.99 0.33
N ILE A 255 66.28 1.92 -0.18
CA ILE A 255 67.01 0.72 -0.65
C ILE A 255 67.80 1.01 -1.93
N LEU A 256 67.26 1.84 -2.83
CA LEU A 256 67.90 2.23 -4.09
C LEU A 256 68.77 3.49 -3.97
N SER A 257 68.98 3.99 -2.76
CA SER A 257 69.78 5.19 -2.54
C SER A 257 71.22 5.03 -3.01
N ASP A 258 71.83 6.12 -3.49
CA ASP A 258 73.21 6.15 -3.99
C ASP A 258 74.20 5.56 -2.99
N ARG A 259 73.97 5.77 -1.68
CA ARG A 259 74.79 5.19 -0.61
C ARG A 259 74.68 3.67 -0.58
N ASN A 260 73.47 3.12 -0.69
CA ASN A 260 73.27 1.67 -0.64
C ASN A 260 73.82 0.98 -1.90
N VAL A 261 73.64 1.61 -3.07
CA VAL A 261 74.25 1.17 -4.34
C VAL A 261 75.78 1.17 -4.24
N ALA A 262 76.38 2.23 -3.68
CA ALA A 262 77.82 2.31 -3.47
C ALA A 262 78.34 1.21 -2.52
N SER A 263 77.63 0.94 -1.42
CA SER A 263 78.00 -0.13 -0.47
C SER A 263 77.89 -1.53 -1.08
N ILE A 264 76.86 -1.79 -1.88
CA ILE A 264 76.71 -3.07 -2.59
C ILE A 264 77.82 -3.25 -3.62
N ASN A 265 78.10 -2.23 -4.44
CA ASN A 265 79.18 -2.26 -5.43
C ASN A 265 80.55 -2.48 -4.77
N ALA A 266 80.84 -1.82 -3.66
CA ALA A 266 82.08 -2.03 -2.91
C ALA A 266 82.19 -3.46 -2.36
N THR A 267 81.07 -4.04 -1.91
CA THR A 267 81.04 -5.43 -1.42
C THR A 267 81.28 -6.43 -2.55
N LEU A 268 80.66 -6.22 -3.71
CA LEU A 268 80.86 -7.05 -4.90
C LEU A 268 82.30 -6.96 -5.41
N ALA A 269 82.89 -5.77 -5.44
CA ALA A 269 84.30 -5.58 -5.82
C ALA A 269 85.27 -6.30 -4.86
N ASN A 270 84.99 -6.25 -3.56
CA ASN A 270 85.78 -6.99 -2.56
C ASN A 270 85.64 -8.50 -2.73
N LEU A 271 84.43 -9.00 -3.00
CA LEU A 271 84.18 -10.43 -3.28
C LEU A 271 84.90 -10.89 -4.54
N GLU A 272 84.88 -10.08 -5.60
CA GLU A 272 85.62 -10.35 -6.84
C GLU A 272 87.12 -10.44 -6.57
N THR A 273 87.68 -9.48 -5.81
CA THR A 273 89.09 -9.46 -5.42
C THR A 273 89.50 -10.70 -4.61
N ILE A 274 88.67 -11.13 -3.65
CA ILE A 274 88.92 -12.34 -2.86
C ILE A 274 88.82 -13.60 -3.74
N SER A 275 87.81 -13.66 -4.62
CA SER A 275 87.63 -14.79 -5.55
C SER A 275 88.77 -14.90 -6.56
N GLY A 276 89.27 -13.78 -7.07
CA GLY A 276 90.44 -13.72 -7.95
C GLY A 276 91.71 -14.17 -7.24
N GLY A 277 91.91 -13.77 -5.98
CA GLY A 277 93.03 -14.24 -5.17
C GLY A 277 92.97 -15.73 -4.80
N LEU A 278 91.78 -16.32 -4.71
CA LEU A 278 91.57 -17.76 -4.47
C LEU A 278 91.58 -18.59 -5.75
N ALA A 279 91.31 -17.99 -6.92
CA ALA A 279 91.37 -18.64 -8.22
C ALA A 279 92.81 -18.82 -8.74
N ASP A 280 93.80 -18.18 -8.10
CA ASP A 280 95.20 -18.19 -8.54
C ASP A 280 96.17 -18.92 -7.60
N PRO A 281 96.02 -20.25 -7.36
CA PRO A 281 97.13 -21.07 -6.87
C PRO A 281 97.32 -22.33 -7.70
N TRP A 282 97.79 -22.22 -8.96
CA TRP A 282 98.54 -23.29 -9.59
C TRP A 282 99.39 -22.81 -10.79
N THR A 283 100.54 -22.21 -10.50
CA THR A 283 101.66 -22.13 -11.45
C THR A 283 102.80 -23.03 -10.94
N PRO A 284 102.96 -24.26 -11.45
CA PRO A 284 104.13 -25.08 -11.14
C PRO A 284 105.34 -24.51 -11.88
N ARG A 285 106.40 -24.22 -11.14
CA ARG A 285 107.76 -24.10 -11.68
C ARG A 285 108.45 -25.46 -11.64
#